data_AF-A0A2A5RJ79-F1
#
_entry.id   AF-A0A2A5RJ79-F1
#
_cell.length_a   1.000
_cell.length_b   1.000
_cell.length_c   1.000
_cell.angle_alpha   90.00
_cell.angle_beta   90.00
_cell.angle_gamma   90.00
#
_symmetry.space_group_name_H-M   'P 1'
#
loop_
_entity.id
_entity.type
_entity.pdbx_description
1 polymer ?
#
loop_
_entity_poly.entity_id
_entity_poly.type
_entity_poly.pdbx_seq_one_letter_code
_entity_poly.pdbx_strand_id
1 'polypeptide(L)' 'MAEYQLGSIVEMKKPHACTIKSTGKKANRWEITRLGADIKIRCTNCNHEVMMGRFDFNKKLQKVLEN' A
#
# COMPACT_ATOMS: atom_id res chain seq x y z
N MET A 1 -2.46 -2.44 -17.27
CA MET A 1 -2.47 -2.85 -15.85
C MET A 1 -1.37 -2.07 -15.16
N ALA A 2 -1.60 -1.50 -13.98
CA ALA A 2 -0.49 -0.86 -13.25
C ALA A 2 0.56 -1.94 -12.95
N GLU A 3 1.78 -1.77 -13.45
CA GLU A 3 2.88 -2.70 -13.21
C GLU A 3 3.43 -2.44 -11.82
N TYR A 4 3.10 -3.33 -10.89
CA TYR A 4 3.69 -3.40 -9.56
C TYR A 4 4.23 -4.81 -9.34
N GLN A 5 5.35 -4.89 -8.62
CA GLN A 5 6.04 -6.12 -8.30
C GLN A 5 6.20 -6.28 -6.78
N LEU A 6 6.80 -7.39 -6.37
CA LEU A 6 7.10 -7.64 -4.97
C LEU A 6 8.15 -6.60 -4.52
N GLY A 7 7.90 -5.91 -3.41
CA GLY A 7 8.73 -4.81 -2.95
C GLY A 7 8.34 -3.42 -3.48
N SER A 8 7.43 -3.33 -4.47
CA SER A 8 6.98 -2.03 -4.97
C SER A 8 6.34 -1.19 -3.87
N ILE A 9 6.60 0.11 -3.90
CA ILE A 9 5.92 1.10 -3.06
C ILE A 9 4.73 1.66 -3.84
N VAL A 10 3.56 1.60 -3.23
CA VAL A 10 2.29 2.03 -3.81
C VAL A 10 1.59 3.05 -2.92
N GLU A 11 0.80 3.91 -3.56
CA GLU A 11 -0.08 4.84 -2.88
C GLU A 11 -1.53 4.35 -2.97
N MET A 12 -2.21 4.25 -1.82
CA MET A 12 -3.61 3.88 -1.73
C MET A 12 -4.51 5.12 -1.74
N LYS A 13 -5.69 5.02 -2.38
CA LYS A 13 -6.69 6.11 -2.45
C LYS A 13 -7.19 6.56 -1.08
N LYS A 14 -7.34 5.61 -0.15
CA LYS A 14 -7.72 5.91 1.24
C LYS A 14 -6.46 5.91 2.11
N PRO A 15 -6.24 6.94 2.93
CA PRO A 15 -5.12 6.95 3.85
C PRO A 15 -5.32 5.91 4.96
N HIS A 16 -4.20 5.38 5.44
CA HIS A 16 -4.15 4.59 6.67
C HIS A 16 -4.51 5.47 7.87
N ALA A 17 -5.03 4.84 8.92
CA ALA A 17 -5.38 5.52 10.17
C ALA A 17 -4.17 6.08 10.92
N CYS A 18 -2.95 5.60 10.63
CA CYS A 18 -1.75 6.08 11.29
C CYS A 18 -1.36 7.49 10.85
N THR A 19 -0.79 8.25 11.79
CA THR A 19 -0.24 9.58 11.57
C THR A 19 1.28 9.52 11.44
N ILE A 20 1.83 10.20 10.44
CA ILE A 20 3.28 10.36 10.26
C ILE A 20 3.76 11.38 11.29
N LYS A 21 4.61 10.96 12.23
CA LYS A 21 5.05 11.78 13.37
C LYS A 21 5.73 13.09 12.94
N SER A 22 6.46 13.09 11.82
CA SER A 22 7.20 14.25 11.33
C SER A 22 6.35 15.30 10.62
N THR A 23 5.21 14.93 10.03
CA THR A 23 4.40 15.84 9.20
C THR A 23 2.98 16.05 9.72
N GLY A 24 2.52 15.26 10.70
CA GLY A 24 1.15 15.28 11.21
C GLY A 24 0.10 14.78 10.23
N LYS A 25 0.49 14.35 9.03
CA LYS A 25 -0.42 13.85 7.99
C LYS A 25 -0.64 12.35 8.11
N LYS A 26 -1.76 11.86 7.58
CA LYS A 26 -2.03 10.41 7.52
C LYS A 26 -1.14 9.74 6.46
N ALA A 27 -0.64 8.55 6.76
CA ALA A 27 0.16 7.79 5.81
C ALA A 27 -0.74 7.12 4.76
N ASN A 28 -0.33 7.13 3.50
CA ASN A 28 -1.01 6.46 2.39
C ASN A 28 -0.05 5.63 1.52
N ARG A 29 1.22 5.53 1.94
CA ARG A 29 2.27 4.75 1.29
C ARG A 29 2.34 3.36 1.88
N TRP A 30 2.43 2.37 1.01
CA TRP A 30 2.45 0.96 1.36
C TRP A 30 3.47 0.22 0.50
N GLU A 31 4.15 -0.74 1.09
CA GLU A 31 5.05 -1.68 0.40
C GLU A 31 4.29 -2.98 0.12
N ILE A 32 4.44 -3.54 -1.09
CA ILE A 32 3.88 -4.85 -1.40
C ILE A 32 4.79 -5.95 -0.87
N THR A 33 4.33 -6.69 0.14
CA THR A 33 5.11 -7.77 0.77
C THR A 33 4.71 -9.16 0.29
N ARG A 34 3.55 -9.29 -0.39
CA ARG A 34 3.12 -10.54 -1.04
C ARG A 34 2.34 -10.24 -2.30
N LEU A 35 2.65 -10.99 -3.36
CA LEU A 35 1.88 -11.03 -4.59
C LEU A 35 1.27 -12.41 -4.82
N GLY A 36 0.00 -12.44 -5.20
CA GLY A 36 -0.75 -13.67 -5.45
C GLY A 36 -2.20 -13.35 -5.81
N ALA A 37 -3.11 -14.30 -5.54
CA ALA A 37 -4.55 -14.06 -5.58
C ALA A 37 -4.95 -12.98 -4.56
N ASP A 38 -4.35 -13.05 -3.37
CA ASP A 38 -4.37 -11.99 -2.37
C ASP A 38 -3.06 -11.22 -2.39
N ILE A 39 -3.16 -9.92 -2.15
CA ILE A 39 -2.03 -9.02 -2.04
C ILE A 39 -1.90 -8.61 -0.58
N LYS A 40 -0.70 -8.79 -0.02
CA LYS A 40 -0.35 -8.27 1.30
C LYS A 40 0.46 -6.99 1.12
N ILE A 41 0.05 -5.95 1.83
CA ILE A 41 0.73 -4.67 1.87
C ILE A 41 1.13 -4.30 3.29
N ARG A 42 2.26 -3.61 3.45
CA ARG A 42 2.78 -3.11 4.72
C ARG A 42 2.86 -1.59 4.68
N CYS A 43 2.32 -0.92 5.70
CA CYS A 43 2.46 0.52 5.81
C CYS A 43 3.91 0.90 6.11
N THR A 44 4.52 1.76 5.28
CA THR A 44 5.93 2.16 5.44
C THR A 44 6.18 3.07 6.64
N ASN A 45 5.13 3.55 7.32
CA ASN A 45 5.23 4.42 8.49
C ASN A 45 5.08 3.69 9.83
N CYS A 46 4.19 2.69 9.92
CA CYS A 46 3.88 2.02 11.19
C CYS A 46 3.96 0.49 11.12
N ASN A 47 4.44 -0.07 10.01
CA ASN A 47 4.62 -1.50 9.76
C ASN A 47 3.34 -2.35 9.90
N HIS A 48 2.16 -1.73 9.91
CA HIS A 48 0.90 -2.46 9.93
C HIS A 48 0.68 -3.17 8.58
N GLU A 49 0.28 -4.43 8.64
CA GLU A 49 0.09 -5.25 7.45
C GLU A 49 -1.41 -5.48 7.18
N VAL A 50 -1.81 -5.37 5.93
CA VAL A 50 -3.18 -5.65 5.48
C VAL A 50 -3.11 -6.62 4.31
N MET A 51 -3.98 -7.63 4.33
CA MET A 51 -4.19 -8.56 3.21
C MET A 51 -5.56 -8.30 2.59
N MET A 52 -5.62 -8.24 1.27
CA MET A 52 -6.88 -8.13 0.54
C MET A 52 -6.78 -8.80 -0.82
N GLY A 53 -7.93 -9.18 -1.38
CA GLY A 53 -7.98 -9.76 -2.72
C GLY A 53 -7.41 -8.80 -3.77
N ARG A 54 -6.76 -9.35 -4.81
CA ARG A 54 -6.15 -8.57 -5.89
C ARG A 54 -7.12 -7.59 -6.54
N PHE A 55 -8.39 -7.96 -6.69
CA PHE A 55 -9.43 -7.09 -7.24
C PHE A 55 -9.68 -5.85 -6.37
N ASP A 56 -9.84 -6.05 -5.06
CA ASP A 56 -10.01 -4.95 -4.10
C ASP A 56 -8.78 -4.04 -4.04
N PHE A 57 -7.59 -4.64 -4.06
CA PHE A 57 -6.33 -3.91 -4.10
C PHE A 57 -6.28 -2.99 -5.33
N ASN A 58 -6.52 -3.53 -6.53
CA ASN A 58 -6.51 -2.76 -7.77
C ASN A 58 -7.54 -1.62 -7.77
N LYS A 59 -8.71 -1.81 -7.16
CA LYS A 59 -9.73 -0.75 -7.03
C LYS A 59 -9.29 0.38 -6.09
N LYS A 60 -8.57 0.03 -5.01
CA LYS A 60 -8.08 0.95 -3.97
C LYS A 60 -6.72 1.57 -4.30
N LEU A 61 -5.95 0.99 -5.20
CA LEU A 61 -4.69 1.52 -5.71
C LEU A 61 -4.93 2.87 -6.40
N GLN A 62 -4.14 3.87 -6.03
CA GLN A 62 -4.14 5.17 -6.68
C GLN A 62 -3.05 5.24 -7.74
N LYS A 63 -1.81 4.93 -7.35
CA LYS A 63 -0.64 4.90 -8.23
C LYS A 63 0.49 4.05 -7.62
N VAL A 64 1.40 3.60 -8.47
CA VAL A 64 2.67 3.00 -8.07
C VAL A 64 3.70 4.12 -7.96
N LEU A 65 4.44 4.15 -6.86
CA LEU A 65 5.48 5.16 -6.58
C LEU A 65 6.86 4.66 -6.97
N GLU A 66 7.19 3.42 -6.61
CA GLU A 66 8.50 2.81 -6.81
C GLU A 66 8.34 1.32 -7.18
N ASN A 67 9.23 0.82 -8.03
CA ASN A 67 9.29 -0.57 -8.49
C ASN A 67 10.64 -1.19 -8.14
#